data_AF-A0A087UNE4-F1
#
_entry.id   AF-A0A087UNE4-F1
#
_cell.length_a   1.000
_cell.length_b   1.000
_cell.length_c   1.000
_cell.angle_alpha   90.00
_cell.angle_beta   90.00
_cell.angle_gamma   90.00
#
_symmetry.space_group_name_H-M   'P 1'
#
loop_
_entity.id
_entity.type
_entity.pdbx_description
1 polymer ?
#
loop_
_entity_poly.entity_id
_entity_poly.type
_entity_poly.pdbx_seq_one_letter_code
_entity_poly.pdbx_strand_id
1 'polypeptide(L)'
;MRIFYQFLYNNNTRQQTEARDDFQCPWCRVNCIELYCLLKHLKLCHSRFIFNYVPHPKGARIDVSINESYDGSYVGNPNDLHSTGFAFSRTGPARRNPVTHVIVCRPKRPAPSLSEFLEPDDTDADGPRSYISGHNRLYYHTVTCLSVRPQEIDIDSESENDPEWLRIKTQHMIDEFTDVNEGEKELMKMWNLHIMKYGFVGDCQIPLACSMFIEEHGKNILSKRLYRNFLLHLCNLFDYGLISASVVYHTMHQLNQIRDEIENKNCLSWSS
;
A
#
# COMPACT_ATOMS: atom_id res chain seq x y z
N MET A 1 32.48 0.11 47.38
CA MET A 1 32.30 1.22 46.43
C MET A 1 30.84 1.63 46.48
N ARG A 2 30.51 2.92 46.67
CA ARG A 2 29.11 3.35 46.81
C ARG A 2 28.45 3.67 45.48
N ILE A 3 27.20 3.25 45.30
CA ILE A 3 26.39 3.52 44.12
C ILE A 3 25.28 4.51 44.49
N PHE A 4 25.19 5.61 43.76
CA PHE A 4 24.19 6.65 43.94
C PHE A 4 23.25 6.67 42.73
N TYR A 5 21.95 6.50 42.93
CA TYR A 5 20.97 6.68 41.85
C TYR A 5 20.37 8.08 41.91
N GLN A 6 20.31 8.74 40.78
CA GLN A 6 19.70 10.06 40.64
C GLN A 6 18.61 10.01 39.56
N PHE A 7 17.36 10.11 39.98
CA PHE A 7 16.20 10.10 39.10
C PHE A 7 15.96 11.51 38.57
N LEU A 8 15.96 11.65 37.24
CA LEU A 8 15.75 12.89 36.53
C LEU A 8 14.37 12.87 35.88
N TYR A 9 13.61 13.97 36.02
CA TYR A 9 12.33 14.16 35.33
C TYR A 9 12.30 15.53 34.65
N ASN A 10 12.19 15.51 33.32
CA ASN A 10 12.17 16.67 32.42
C ASN A 10 13.26 17.72 32.73
N ASN A 11 14.44 17.27 33.18
CA ASN A 11 15.55 18.11 33.67
C ASN A 11 15.24 19.10 34.81
N ASN A 12 13.99 19.19 35.25
CA ASN A 12 13.48 20.18 36.20
C ASN A 12 13.43 19.63 37.63
N THR A 13 13.13 18.34 37.79
CA THR A 13 13.10 17.70 39.10
C THR A 13 14.12 16.58 39.17
N ARG A 14 14.81 16.52 40.32
CA ARG A 14 15.88 15.56 40.58
C ARG A 14 15.66 14.97 41.96
N GLN A 15 15.63 13.64 42.03
CA GLN A 15 15.57 12.92 43.29
C GLN A 15 16.76 11.99 43.38
N GLN A 16 17.58 12.14 44.41
CA GLN A 16 18.68 11.23 44.70
C GLN A 16 18.23 10.23 45.76
N THR A 17 18.51 8.95 45.55
CA THR A 17 18.24 7.92 46.55
C THR A 17 19.46 7.70 47.45
N GLU A 18 19.25 6.93 48.52
CA GLU A 18 20.32 6.46 49.39
C GLU A 18 21.41 5.72 48.61
N ALA A 19 22.65 5.90 49.06
CA ALA A 19 23.81 5.22 48.51
C ALA A 19 23.75 3.73 48.86
N ARG A 20 23.91 2.86 47.86
CA ARG A 20 24.02 1.42 48.06
C ARG A 20 25.46 0.97 48.06
N ASP A 21 25.77 -0.01 48.91
CA ASP A 21 27.10 -0.63 49.02
C ASP A 21 27.21 -1.97 48.25
N ASP A 22 26.15 -2.37 47.53
CA ASP A 22 26.07 -3.61 46.76
C ASP A 22 25.82 -3.39 45.25
N PHE A 23 26.20 -4.38 44.44
CA PHE A 23 25.97 -4.39 42.98
C PHE A 23 24.67 -5.13 42.61
N GLN A 24 23.66 -5.08 43.47
CA GLN A 24 22.37 -5.69 43.22
C GLN A 24 21.47 -4.74 42.43
N CYS A 25 20.84 -5.26 41.37
CA CYS A 25 19.86 -4.51 40.62
C CYS A 25 18.68 -4.09 41.52
N PRO A 26 18.31 -2.80 41.60
CA PRO A 26 17.22 -2.33 42.45
C PRO A 26 15.84 -2.91 42.08
N TRP A 27 15.63 -3.33 40.83
CA TRP A 27 14.34 -3.81 40.33
C TRP A 27 14.19 -5.33 40.40
N CYS A 28 15.12 -6.08 39.80
CA CYS A 28 15.01 -7.55 39.70
C CYS A 28 15.93 -8.31 40.68
N ARG A 29 16.71 -7.61 41.51
CA ARG A 29 17.61 -8.17 42.53
C ARG A 29 18.70 -9.12 42.00
N VAL A 30 19.00 -9.07 40.70
CA VAL A 30 20.17 -9.77 40.13
C VAL A 30 21.44 -9.20 40.76
N ASN A 31 22.28 -10.07 41.30
CA ASN A 31 23.60 -9.70 41.82
C ASN A 31 24.61 -9.70 40.67
N CYS A 32 25.04 -8.51 40.24
CA CYS A 32 25.92 -8.36 39.09
C CYS A 32 27.41 -8.52 39.43
N ILE A 33 27.78 -8.57 40.72
CA ILE A 33 29.15 -8.74 41.26
C ILE A 33 30.07 -7.54 40.99
N GLU A 34 30.01 -6.96 39.80
CA GLU A 34 30.82 -5.83 39.33
C GLU A 34 29.95 -4.69 38.78
N LEU A 35 30.48 -3.46 38.84
CA LEU A 35 29.82 -2.27 38.30
C LEU A 35 29.56 -2.38 36.79
N TYR A 36 30.53 -2.90 36.04
CA TYR A 36 30.41 -3.10 34.58
C TYR A 36 29.19 -3.96 34.24
N CYS A 37 29.06 -5.10 34.91
CA CYS A 37 27.94 -6.03 34.75
C CYS A 37 26.61 -5.39 35.17
N LEU A 38 26.61 -4.59 36.24
CA LEU A 38 25.42 -3.85 36.68
C LEU A 38 24.96 -2.85 35.63
N LEU A 39 25.88 -2.05 35.07
CA LEU A 39 25.55 -1.07 34.04
C LEU A 39 25.03 -1.72 32.75
N LYS A 40 25.66 -2.81 32.28
CA LYS A 40 25.14 -3.62 31.16
C LYS A 40 23.74 -4.15 31.46
N HIS A 41 23.54 -4.73 32.63
CA HIS A 41 22.25 -5.30 33.03
C HIS A 41 21.14 -4.23 33.05
N LEU A 42 21.41 -3.06 33.64
CA LEU A 42 20.46 -1.95 33.69
C LEU A 42 20.08 -1.48 32.29
N LYS A 43 21.07 -1.17 31.44
CA LYS A 43 20.82 -0.69 30.06
C LYS A 43 20.07 -1.73 29.19
N LEU A 44 20.36 -3.02 29.32
CA LEU A 44 19.80 -4.05 28.44
C LEU A 44 18.49 -4.67 28.92
N CYS A 45 18.31 -4.86 30.24
CA CYS A 45 17.13 -5.55 30.79
C CYS A 45 16.03 -4.59 31.23
N HIS A 46 16.35 -3.32 31.45
CA HIS A 46 15.41 -2.29 31.91
C HIS A 46 15.32 -1.13 30.91
N SER A 47 15.22 -1.46 29.62
CA SER A 47 15.28 -0.54 28.47
C SER A 47 14.17 0.53 28.41
N ARG A 48 13.16 0.44 29.29
CA ARG A 48 12.16 1.50 29.50
C ARG A 48 12.75 2.75 30.17
N PHE A 49 13.91 2.60 30.80
CA PHE A 49 14.69 3.69 31.38
C PHE A 49 16.01 3.86 30.63
N ILE A 50 16.55 5.07 30.66
CA ILE A 50 17.89 5.40 30.21
C ILE A 50 18.77 5.51 31.46
N PHE A 51 19.95 4.88 31.42
CA PHE A 51 20.92 4.87 32.51
C PHE A 51 22.21 5.51 32.04
N ASN A 52 22.59 6.64 32.64
CA ASN A 52 23.82 7.34 32.35
C ASN A 52 24.81 7.17 33.50
N TYR A 53 26.00 6.65 33.20
CA TYR A 53 27.04 6.48 34.19
C TYR A 53 27.83 7.77 34.37
N VAL A 54 27.94 8.23 35.63
CA VAL A 54 28.72 9.40 35.99
C VAL A 54 29.73 9.02 37.08
N PRO A 55 31.04 9.14 36.81
CA PRO A 55 32.07 8.93 37.83
C PRO A 55 31.85 9.86 39.03
N HIS A 56 31.92 9.31 40.24
CA HIS A 56 31.72 10.08 41.47
C HIS A 56 32.88 9.86 42.43
N PRO A 57 33.39 10.89 43.14
CA PRO A 57 34.55 10.72 44.05
C PRO A 57 34.37 9.65 45.12
N LYS A 58 33.12 9.36 45.52
CA LYS A 58 32.75 8.33 46.51
C LYS A 58 32.35 6.98 45.90
N GLY A 59 32.43 6.81 44.57
CA GLY A 59 32.06 5.58 43.87
C GLY A 59 31.48 5.84 42.48
N ALA A 60 30.24 5.42 42.24
CA ALA A 60 29.54 5.61 40.96
C ALA A 60 28.20 6.31 41.15
N ARG A 61 27.89 7.26 40.28
CA ARG A 61 26.53 7.81 40.17
C ARG A 61 25.89 7.29 38.89
N ILE A 62 24.63 6.91 38.97
CA ILE A 62 23.83 6.44 37.83
C ILE A 62 22.63 7.37 37.75
N ASP A 63 22.59 8.18 36.69
CA ASP A 63 21.47 9.06 36.41
C ASP A 63 20.42 8.25 35.63
N VAL A 64 19.19 8.22 36.14
CA VAL A 64 18.08 7.44 35.61
C VAL A 64 17.02 8.39 35.05
N SER A 65 16.65 8.22 33.79
CA SER A 65 15.55 8.96 33.15
C SER A 65 14.63 8.02 32.37
N ILE A 66 13.46 8.49 31.97
CA ILE A 66 12.52 7.73 31.15
C ILE A 66 13.04 7.66 29.70
N ASN A 67 12.90 6.51 29.05
CA ASN A 67 13.17 6.36 27.63
C ASN A 67 11.90 6.69 26.82
N GLU A 68 11.82 7.89 26.24
CA GLU A 68 10.67 8.31 25.42
C GLU A 68 10.55 7.53 24.10
N SER A 69 11.66 6.97 23.61
CA SER A 69 11.71 6.21 22.36
C SER A 69 11.51 4.70 22.53
N TYR A 70 11.14 4.23 23.73
CA TYR A 70 10.92 2.81 23.99
C TYR A 70 9.74 2.28 23.16
N ASP A 71 10.02 1.42 22.19
CA ASP A 71 8.99 0.74 21.40
C ASP A 71 8.52 -0.54 22.09
N GLY A 72 7.36 -0.45 22.75
CA GLY A 72 6.66 -1.59 23.36
C GLY A 72 5.54 -2.15 22.48
N SER A 73 5.53 -1.83 21.19
CA SER A 73 4.48 -2.26 20.26
C SER A 73 4.42 -3.77 20.11
N TYR A 74 3.25 -4.27 19.71
CA TYR A 74 3.03 -5.70 19.56
C TYR A 74 3.91 -6.30 18.44
N VAL A 75 4.66 -7.35 18.79
CA VAL A 75 5.49 -8.12 17.84
C VAL A 75 4.81 -9.46 17.54
N GLY A 76 4.09 -9.51 16.42
CA GLY A 76 3.37 -10.69 15.97
C GLY A 76 2.78 -10.49 14.58
N ASN A 77 1.62 -11.10 14.30
CA ASN A 77 0.92 -10.85 13.04
C ASN A 77 0.28 -9.43 13.08
N PRO A 78 0.67 -8.50 12.19
CA PRO A 78 0.13 -7.13 12.22
C PRO A 78 -1.39 -7.07 12.03
N ASN A 79 -1.98 -8.08 11.39
CA ASN A 79 -3.44 -8.16 11.17
C ASN A 79 -4.22 -8.41 12.47
N ASP A 80 -3.59 -9.00 13.50
CA ASP A 80 -4.28 -9.33 14.76
C ASP A 80 -4.72 -8.06 15.50
N LEU A 81 -4.03 -6.94 15.28
CA LEU A 81 -4.32 -5.66 15.93
C LEU A 81 -5.67 -5.05 15.48
N HIS A 82 -6.18 -5.47 14.31
CA HIS A 82 -7.41 -4.93 13.72
C HIS A 82 -8.62 -5.86 13.89
N SER A 83 -8.43 -7.08 14.42
CA SER A 83 -9.49 -8.08 14.53
C SER A 83 -10.19 -8.03 15.89
N THR A 84 -11.26 -7.25 16.03
CA THR A 84 -12.01 -7.18 17.30
C THR A 84 -12.65 -8.52 17.69
N GLY A 85 -12.49 -8.96 18.94
CA GLY A 85 -13.12 -10.17 19.50
C GLY A 85 -12.46 -11.50 19.13
N PHE A 86 -11.69 -11.53 18.03
CA PHE A 86 -10.92 -12.70 17.59
C PHE A 86 -9.40 -12.45 17.53
N ALA A 87 -8.96 -11.23 17.88
CA ALA A 87 -7.55 -10.90 18.00
C ALA A 87 -6.83 -11.89 18.91
N PHE A 88 -5.61 -12.27 18.51
CA PHE A 88 -4.77 -13.21 19.24
C PHE A 88 -5.38 -14.60 19.45
N SER A 89 -6.44 -14.95 18.70
CA SER A 89 -7.01 -16.29 18.73
C SER A 89 -5.97 -17.29 18.22
N ARG A 90 -5.58 -18.23 19.08
CA ARG A 90 -4.64 -19.31 18.74
C ARG A 90 -5.36 -20.59 18.32
N THR A 91 -6.54 -20.45 17.74
CA THR A 91 -7.45 -21.58 17.40
C THR A 91 -7.07 -22.29 16.10
N GLY A 92 -6.05 -21.84 15.37
CA GLY A 92 -5.58 -22.54 14.18
C GLY A 92 -4.41 -21.83 13.49
N PRO A 93 -3.81 -22.49 12.48
CA PRO A 93 -2.78 -21.90 11.64
C PRO A 93 -3.36 -20.75 10.79
N ALA A 94 -2.61 -19.67 10.67
CA ALA A 94 -2.97 -18.51 9.86
C ALA A 94 -1.88 -18.21 8.81
N ARG A 95 -2.30 -17.83 7.60
CA ARG A 95 -1.38 -17.36 6.54
C ARG A 95 -0.87 -15.96 6.88
N ARG A 96 0.41 -15.71 6.60
CA ARG A 96 1.07 -14.40 6.74
C ARG A 96 2.09 -14.19 5.63
N ASN A 97 2.52 -12.95 5.43
CA ASN A 97 3.59 -12.64 4.49
C ASN A 97 4.93 -13.15 5.02
N PRO A 98 5.81 -13.69 4.16
CA PRO A 98 7.14 -14.15 4.58
C PRO A 98 8.02 -12.95 4.92
N VAL A 99 8.66 -12.99 6.09
CA VAL A 99 9.62 -12.00 6.56
C VAL A 99 10.81 -12.73 7.16
N THR A 100 12.02 -12.29 6.80
CA THR A 100 13.28 -12.83 7.35
C THR A 100 14.09 -11.71 8.00
N HIS A 101 14.54 -11.95 9.23
CA HIS A 101 15.36 -11.02 10.01
C HIS A 101 16.72 -11.64 10.30
N VAL A 102 17.79 -10.90 10.01
CA VAL A 102 19.15 -11.23 10.47
C VAL A 102 19.52 -10.30 11.62
N ILE A 103 19.64 -10.85 12.83
CA ILE A 103 19.87 -10.07 14.06
C ILE A 103 21.35 -10.05 14.45
N VAL A 104 22.07 -11.17 14.32
CA VAL A 104 23.48 -11.27 14.70
C VAL A 104 24.27 -11.89 13.56
N CYS A 105 25.32 -11.19 13.12
CA CYS A 105 26.32 -11.70 12.20
C CYS A 105 27.70 -11.23 12.67
N ARG A 106 28.64 -12.17 12.86
CA ARG A 106 30.04 -11.89 13.25
C ARG A 106 30.18 -10.98 14.50
N PRO A 107 29.90 -11.50 15.71
CA PRO A 107 29.97 -10.70 16.93
C PRO A 107 31.41 -10.25 17.23
N LYS A 108 31.59 -8.97 17.54
CA LYS A 108 32.83 -8.45 18.12
C LYS A 108 32.94 -8.89 19.59
N ARG A 109 34.16 -9.16 20.07
CA ARG A 109 34.43 -9.58 21.46
C ARG A 109 35.50 -8.69 22.11
N PRO A 110 35.21 -7.39 22.32
CA PRO A 110 36.13 -6.51 23.03
C PRO A 110 36.23 -6.89 24.53
N ALA A 111 37.31 -6.48 25.18
CA ALA A 111 37.44 -6.59 26.62
C ALA A 111 36.50 -5.60 27.34
N PRO A 112 35.98 -5.94 28.53
CA PRO A 112 35.09 -5.05 29.29
C PRO A 112 35.84 -3.78 29.71
N SER A 113 35.23 -2.62 29.47
CA SER A 113 35.75 -1.31 29.89
C SER A 113 34.62 -0.41 30.33
N LEU A 114 34.81 0.33 31.42
CA LEU A 114 33.83 1.34 31.86
C LEU A 114 33.78 2.57 30.95
N SER A 115 34.78 2.76 30.08
CA SER A 115 34.83 3.88 29.14
C SER A 115 33.63 3.89 28.18
N GLU A 116 33.08 2.72 27.84
CA GLU A 116 31.93 2.59 26.94
C GLU A 116 30.64 3.21 27.49
N PHE A 117 30.58 3.54 28.78
CA PHE A 117 29.41 4.15 29.42
C PHE A 117 29.54 5.65 29.64
N LEU A 118 30.69 6.24 29.29
CA LEU A 118 30.97 7.68 29.47
C LEU A 118 30.56 8.50 28.26
N GLU A 119 30.60 7.89 27.09
CA GLU A 119 30.08 8.47 25.86
C GLU A 119 28.56 8.21 25.83
N PRO A 120 27.73 9.17 25.39
CA PRO A 120 26.34 8.85 25.04
C PRO A 120 26.39 7.67 24.07
N ASP A 121 25.43 6.74 24.17
CA ASP A 121 25.33 5.66 23.19
C ASP A 121 25.12 6.33 21.82
N ASP A 122 26.20 6.66 21.11
CA ASP A 122 26.15 7.03 19.72
C ASP A 122 25.42 5.87 19.09
N THR A 123 24.23 6.19 18.58
CA THR A 123 23.44 5.23 17.84
C THR A 123 24.38 4.80 16.73
N ASP A 124 24.97 3.61 16.87
CA ASP A 124 25.91 3.01 15.93
C ASP A 124 25.25 3.09 14.55
N ALA A 125 25.48 4.20 13.84
CA ALA A 125 25.01 4.41 12.49
C ALA A 125 25.71 3.40 11.55
N ASP A 126 26.81 2.81 12.05
CA ASP A 126 27.61 1.73 11.47
C ASP A 126 27.29 0.33 12.03
N GLY A 127 26.34 0.20 12.96
CA GLY A 127 25.78 -1.11 13.29
C GLY A 127 25.07 -1.65 12.05
N PRO A 128 25.21 -2.95 11.69
CA PRO A 128 24.51 -3.48 10.53
C PRO A 128 23.02 -3.30 10.79
N ARG A 129 22.40 -2.34 10.08
CA ARG A 129 20.94 -2.15 10.06
C ARG A 129 20.35 -3.54 9.94
N SER A 130 19.53 -3.95 10.91
CA SER A 130 18.89 -5.27 10.93
C SER A 130 18.37 -5.55 9.54
N TYR A 131 18.94 -6.55 8.87
CA TYR A 131 18.58 -6.83 7.49
C TYR A 131 17.22 -7.50 7.53
N ILE A 132 16.19 -6.76 7.13
CA ILE A 132 14.82 -7.25 7.02
C ILE A 132 14.55 -7.47 5.54
N SER A 133 14.30 -8.72 5.19
CA SER A 133 13.83 -9.09 3.86
C SER A 133 12.34 -9.39 3.91
N GLY A 134 11.56 -8.74 3.04
CA GLY A 134 10.11 -8.92 2.92
C GLY A 134 9.28 -7.80 3.58
N HIS A 135 7.97 -8.02 3.62
CA HIS A 135 6.97 -7.04 4.04
C HIS A 135 6.61 -7.20 5.53
N ASN A 136 7.21 -6.39 6.41
CA ASN A 136 6.97 -6.42 7.86
C ASN A 136 6.05 -5.30 8.38
N ARG A 137 5.18 -4.76 7.52
CA ARG A 137 4.22 -3.71 7.88
C ARG A 137 2.82 -4.09 7.42
N LEU A 138 1.82 -3.51 8.06
CA LEU A 138 0.44 -3.63 7.59
C LEU A 138 0.22 -2.69 6.40
N TYR A 139 -0.48 -3.19 5.39
CA TYR A 139 -0.88 -2.42 4.22
C TYR A 139 -2.36 -2.10 4.30
N TYR A 140 -2.76 -1.03 3.65
CA TYR A 140 -4.14 -0.57 3.61
C TYR A 140 -4.55 -0.33 2.16
N HIS A 141 -5.79 -0.70 1.86
CA HIS A 141 -6.44 -0.39 0.59
C HIS A 141 -6.57 1.12 0.44
N THR A 142 -6.22 1.66 -0.73
CA THR A 142 -6.15 3.12 -0.97
C THR A 142 -7.50 3.80 -0.88
N VAL A 143 -8.56 3.14 -1.36
CA VAL A 143 -9.92 3.69 -1.41
C VAL A 143 -10.66 3.50 -0.07
N THR A 144 -10.56 2.32 0.53
CA THR A 144 -11.37 1.96 1.71
C THR A 144 -10.64 2.20 3.04
N CYS A 145 -9.32 2.38 3.01
CA CYS A 145 -8.45 2.43 4.20
C CYS A 145 -8.57 1.19 5.11
N LEU A 146 -9.08 0.07 4.58
CA LEU A 146 -9.14 -1.20 5.30
C LEU A 146 -7.82 -1.97 5.20
N SER A 147 -7.51 -2.79 6.20
CA SER A 147 -6.28 -3.59 6.22
C SER A 147 -6.26 -4.63 5.09
N VAL A 148 -5.18 -4.67 4.32
CA VAL A 148 -4.95 -5.63 3.23
C VAL A 148 -4.56 -6.98 3.82
N ARG A 149 -5.26 -8.03 3.41
CA ARG A 149 -4.96 -9.38 3.89
C ARG A 149 -3.73 -9.97 3.19
N PRO A 150 -3.01 -10.92 3.81
CA PRO A 150 -1.87 -11.61 3.18
C PRO A 150 -2.18 -12.35 1.86
N GLN A 151 -3.45 -12.63 1.57
CA GLN A 151 -3.92 -13.24 0.34
C GLN A 151 -4.12 -12.22 -0.79
N GLU A 152 -4.34 -10.96 -0.43
CA GLU A 152 -4.74 -9.88 -1.34
C GLU A 152 -3.55 -9.02 -1.75
N ILE A 153 -2.42 -9.08 -1.03
CA ILE A 153 -1.27 -8.19 -1.25
C ILE A 153 -0.66 -8.27 -2.66
N ASP A 154 -0.78 -9.43 -3.32
CA ASP A 154 -0.25 -9.65 -4.67
C ASP A 154 -1.26 -9.23 -5.76
N ILE A 155 -2.46 -8.79 -5.38
CA ILE A 155 -3.54 -8.40 -6.29
C ILE A 155 -3.69 -6.88 -6.24
N ASP A 156 -3.33 -6.21 -7.33
CA ASP A 156 -3.57 -4.78 -7.49
C ASP A 156 -4.98 -4.54 -8.03
N SER A 157 -5.99 -4.62 -7.15
CA SER A 157 -7.41 -4.49 -7.51
C SER A 157 -7.82 -3.07 -7.93
N GLU A 158 -6.97 -2.07 -7.74
CA GLU A 158 -7.35 -0.65 -7.82
C GLU A 158 -6.90 0.04 -9.13
N SER A 159 -6.41 -0.73 -10.11
CA SER A 159 -5.82 -0.22 -11.35
C SER A 159 -6.78 -0.19 -12.55
N GLU A 160 -8.02 0.28 -12.36
CA GLU A 160 -8.94 0.49 -13.49
C GLU A 160 -8.61 1.79 -14.25
N ASN A 161 -8.38 1.68 -15.56
CA ASN A 161 -8.08 2.83 -16.44
C ASN A 161 -9.32 3.70 -16.75
N ASP A 162 -10.52 3.13 -16.67
CA ASP A 162 -11.80 3.79 -16.99
C ASP A 162 -12.74 3.85 -15.76
N PRO A 163 -12.37 4.59 -14.69
CA PRO A 163 -13.14 4.58 -13.46
C PRO A 163 -14.57 5.09 -13.68
N GLU A 164 -15.53 4.51 -12.95
CA GLU A 164 -16.97 4.74 -13.16
C GLU A 164 -17.35 6.23 -13.15
N TRP A 165 -16.76 7.02 -12.24
CA TRP A 165 -17.04 8.45 -12.17
C TRP A 165 -16.67 9.19 -13.47
N LEU A 166 -15.61 8.75 -14.17
CA LEU A 166 -15.17 9.35 -15.43
C LEU A 166 -16.09 8.95 -16.57
N ARG A 167 -16.59 7.70 -16.57
CA ARG A 167 -17.60 7.21 -17.52
C ARG A 167 -18.92 7.98 -17.40
N ILE A 168 -19.38 8.25 -16.18
CA ILE A 168 -20.58 9.08 -15.95
C ILE A 168 -20.34 10.52 -16.40
N LYS A 169 -19.18 11.09 -16.02
CA LYS A 169 -18.85 12.47 -16.35
C LYS A 169 -18.79 12.72 -17.86
N THR A 170 -18.15 11.83 -18.63
CA THR A 170 -18.06 11.98 -20.09
C THR A 170 -19.45 11.96 -20.74
N GLN A 171 -20.35 11.10 -20.27
CA GLN A 171 -21.71 11.03 -20.80
C GLN A 171 -22.51 12.30 -20.51
N HIS A 172 -22.46 12.80 -19.27
CA HIS A 172 -23.13 14.04 -18.89
C HIS A 172 -22.61 15.25 -19.67
N MET A 173 -21.28 15.35 -19.90
CA MET A 173 -20.71 16.43 -20.71
C MET A 173 -21.23 16.41 -22.15
N ILE A 174 -21.47 15.23 -22.74
CA ILE A 174 -22.08 15.12 -24.08
C ILE A 174 -23.57 15.51 -24.07
N ASP A 175 -24.29 15.25 -22.98
CA ASP A 175 -25.70 15.62 -22.86
C ASP A 175 -25.94 17.13 -22.83
N GLU A 176 -24.99 17.91 -22.33
CA GLU A 176 -25.08 19.37 -22.20
C GLU A 176 -25.05 20.13 -23.55
N PHE A 177 -24.64 19.49 -24.65
CA PHE A 177 -24.65 20.15 -25.97
C PHE A 177 -26.08 20.39 -26.47
N THR A 178 -26.48 21.65 -26.63
CA THR A 178 -27.83 22.01 -27.09
C THR A 178 -27.98 22.00 -28.61
N ASP A 179 -26.86 21.99 -29.33
CA ASP A 179 -26.73 22.08 -30.79
C ASP A 179 -26.47 20.73 -31.47
N VAL A 180 -26.38 19.63 -30.71
CA VAL A 180 -26.11 18.28 -31.22
C VAL A 180 -27.35 17.40 -31.13
N ASN A 181 -27.62 16.60 -32.17
CA ASN A 181 -28.76 15.69 -32.20
C ASN A 181 -28.58 14.51 -31.23
N GLU A 182 -29.68 14.01 -30.67
CA GLU A 182 -29.70 12.85 -29.76
C GLU A 182 -29.03 11.61 -30.36
N GLY A 183 -29.23 11.36 -31.66
CA GLY A 183 -28.59 10.24 -32.34
C GLY A 183 -27.06 10.38 -32.47
N GLU A 184 -26.55 11.60 -32.57
CA GLU A 184 -25.11 11.87 -32.61
C GLU A 184 -24.52 11.78 -31.20
N LYS A 185 -25.20 12.36 -30.21
CA LYS A 185 -24.82 12.26 -28.79
C LYS A 185 -24.69 10.81 -28.36
N GLU A 186 -25.69 9.98 -28.66
CA GLU A 186 -25.69 8.58 -28.25
C GLU A 186 -24.52 7.82 -28.86
N LEU A 187 -24.21 8.07 -30.13
CA LEU A 187 -23.05 7.47 -30.77
C LEU A 187 -21.73 7.97 -30.18
N MET A 188 -21.61 9.28 -29.93
CA MET A 188 -20.42 9.87 -29.32
C MET A 188 -20.15 9.28 -27.93
N LYS A 189 -21.20 9.10 -27.10
CA LYS A 189 -21.08 8.46 -25.79
C LYS A 189 -20.58 7.02 -25.93
N MET A 190 -21.20 6.22 -26.79
CA MET A 190 -20.81 4.82 -27.01
C MET A 190 -19.36 4.72 -27.49
N TRP A 191 -18.95 5.57 -28.44
CA TRP A 191 -17.58 5.60 -28.95
C TRP A 191 -16.58 6.02 -27.86
N ASN A 192 -16.85 7.10 -27.13
CA ASN A 192 -15.96 7.58 -26.07
C ASN A 192 -15.75 6.52 -24.98
N LEU A 193 -16.82 5.84 -24.54
CA LEU A 193 -16.72 4.76 -23.56
C LEU A 193 -15.91 3.57 -24.08
N HIS A 194 -16.06 3.22 -25.36
CA HIS A 194 -15.27 2.16 -25.99
C HIS A 194 -13.78 2.51 -26.03
N ILE A 195 -13.44 3.74 -26.41
CA ILE A 195 -12.04 4.22 -26.41
C ILE A 195 -11.46 4.23 -24.99
N MET A 196 -12.23 4.69 -23.99
CA MET A 196 -11.79 4.71 -22.60
C MET A 196 -11.52 3.31 -22.05
N LYS A 197 -12.41 2.35 -22.32
CA LYS A 197 -12.30 0.96 -21.86
C LYS A 197 -11.03 0.26 -22.35
N TYR A 198 -10.68 0.48 -23.62
CA TYR A 198 -9.54 -0.21 -24.26
C TYR A 198 -8.26 0.63 -24.27
N GLY A 199 -8.34 1.93 -23.98
CA GLY A 199 -7.17 2.80 -23.86
C GLY A 199 -6.33 2.88 -25.13
N PHE A 200 -6.97 2.99 -26.31
CA PHE A 200 -6.23 3.17 -27.56
C PHE A 200 -5.47 4.50 -27.54
N VAL A 201 -4.17 4.46 -27.87
CA VAL A 201 -3.27 5.64 -27.81
C VAL A 201 -2.73 6.01 -29.19
N GLY A 202 -2.56 5.05 -30.10
CA GLY A 202 -1.96 5.26 -31.42
C GLY A 202 -2.95 5.17 -32.58
N ASP A 203 -2.76 6.00 -33.60
CA ASP A 203 -3.61 6.05 -34.80
C ASP A 203 -3.72 4.69 -35.52
N CYS A 204 -2.65 3.91 -35.51
CA CYS A 204 -2.63 2.57 -36.11
C CYS A 204 -3.61 1.59 -35.44
N GLN A 205 -4.12 1.91 -34.25
CA GLN A 205 -5.07 1.10 -33.50
C GLN A 205 -6.53 1.43 -33.86
N ILE A 206 -6.81 2.59 -34.46
CA ILE A 206 -8.18 3.01 -34.78
C ILE A 206 -8.92 2.04 -35.71
N PRO A 207 -8.29 1.45 -36.75
CA PRO A 207 -8.94 0.40 -37.53
C PRO A 207 -9.39 -0.81 -36.70
N LEU A 208 -8.57 -1.23 -35.72
CA LEU A 208 -8.92 -2.32 -34.80
C LEU A 208 -10.05 -1.89 -33.87
N ALA A 209 -10.00 -0.66 -33.33
CA ALA A 209 -11.05 -0.09 -32.49
C ALA A 209 -12.40 -0.07 -33.23
N CYS A 210 -12.44 0.30 -34.51
CA CYS A 210 -13.67 0.24 -35.31
C CYS A 210 -14.25 -1.18 -35.42
N SER A 211 -13.41 -2.20 -35.63
CA SER A 211 -13.87 -3.60 -35.68
C SER A 211 -14.41 -4.05 -34.32
N MET A 212 -13.64 -3.83 -33.25
CA MET A 212 -14.04 -4.20 -31.88
C MET A 212 -15.33 -3.47 -31.46
N PHE A 213 -15.48 -2.21 -31.85
CA PHE A 213 -16.69 -1.43 -31.59
C PHE A 213 -17.92 -2.05 -32.25
N ILE A 214 -17.82 -2.51 -33.50
CA ILE A 214 -18.95 -3.18 -34.17
C ILE A 214 -19.26 -4.55 -33.56
N GLU A 215 -18.25 -5.31 -33.16
CA GLU A 215 -18.43 -6.61 -32.50
C GLU A 215 -19.19 -6.46 -31.18
N GLU A 216 -18.85 -5.46 -30.36
CA GLU A 216 -19.49 -5.22 -29.06
C GLU A 216 -20.81 -4.46 -29.15
N HIS A 217 -20.87 -3.44 -30.00
CA HIS A 217 -21.95 -2.46 -30.01
C HIS A 217 -22.81 -2.49 -31.28
N GLY A 218 -22.48 -3.28 -32.30
CA GLY A 218 -23.19 -3.32 -33.58
C GLY A 218 -24.69 -3.58 -33.45
N LYS A 219 -25.09 -4.51 -32.58
CA LYS A 219 -26.52 -4.78 -32.27
C LYS A 219 -27.22 -3.57 -31.64
N ASN A 220 -26.52 -2.84 -30.76
CA ASN A 220 -27.04 -1.66 -30.09
C ASN A 220 -27.21 -0.48 -31.07
N ILE A 221 -26.24 -0.30 -31.98
CA ILE A 221 -26.31 0.69 -33.06
C ILE A 221 -27.55 0.45 -33.93
N LEU A 222 -27.82 -0.81 -34.30
CA LEU A 222 -28.97 -1.16 -35.12
C LEU A 222 -30.29 -1.00 -34.37
N SER A 223 -30.38 -1.45 -33.11
CA SER A 223 -31.61 -1.32 -32.32
C SER A 223 -31.98 0.14 -32.03
N LYS A 224 -30.99 1.01 -31.82
CA LYS A 224 -31.16 2.45 -31.62
C LYS A 224 -31.29 3.25 -32.93
N ARG A 225 -31.29 2.58 -34.10
CA ARG A 225 -31.39 3.20 -35.44
C ARG A 225 -30.27 4.21 -35.74
N LEU A 226 -29.06 3.94 -35.25
CA LEU A 226 -27.89 4.83 -35.37
C LEU A 226 -27.01 4.53 -36.59
N TYR A 227 -27.45 3.67 -37.52
CA TYR A 227 -26.66 3.24 -38.68
C TYR A 227 -26.05 4.41 -39.49
N ARG A 228 -26.84 5.45 -39.77
CA ARG A 228 -26.39 6.63 -40.53
C ARG A 228 -25.42 7.49 -39.73
N ASN A 229 -25.67 7.67 -38.44
CA ASN A 229 -24.77 8.40 -37.55
C ASN A 229 -23.41 7.69 -37.47
N PHE A 230 -23.41 6.35 -37.41
CA PHE A 230 -22.18 5.57 -37.39
C PHE A 230 -21.40 5.69 -38.70
N LEU A 231 -22.07 5.63 -39.84
CA LEU A 231 -21.42 5.89 -41.13
C LEU A 231 -20.80 7.29 -41.18
N LEU A 232 -21.52 8.31 -40.70
CA LEU A 232 -20.99 9.68 -40.63
C LEU A 232 -19.76 9.77 -39.73
N HIS A 233 -19.77 9.07 -38.59
CA HIS A 233 -18.60 8.98 -37.73
C HIS A 233 -17.39 8.33 -38.41
N LEU A 234 -17.59 7.25 -39.18
CA LEU A 234 -16.51 6.66 -40.00
C LEU A 234 -16.00 7.62 -41.07
N CYS A 235 -16.88 8.39 -41.72
CA CYS A 235 -16.46 9.45 -42.64
C CYS A 235 -15.60 10.49 -41.92
N ASN A 236 -15.99 10.93 -40.72
CA ASN A 236 -15.18 11.86 -39.93
C ASN A 236 -13.79 11.27 -39.61
N LEU A 237 -13.71 10.01 -39.17
CA LEU A 237 -12.42 9.34 -38.91
C LEU A 237 -11.54 9.26 -40.16
N PHE A 238 -12.14 9.05 -41.34
CA PHE A 238 -11.43 9.09 -42.62
C PHE A 238 -10.93 10.50 -42.96
N ASP A 239 -11.77 11.52 -42.76
CA ASP A 239 -11.42 12.92 -43.02
C ASP A 239 -10.29 13.42 -42.11
N TYR A 240 -10.22 12.91 -40.86
CA TYR A 240 -9.10 13.14 -39.94
C TYR A 240 -7.84 12.30 -40.27
N GLY A 241 -7.88 11.45 -41.28
CA GLY A 241 -6.75 10.62 -41.69
C GLY A 241 -6.44 9.44 -40.77
N LEU A 242 -7.35 9.08 -39.85
CA LEU A 242 -7.17 7.99 -38.88
C LEU A 242 -7.44 6.61 -39.48
N ILE A 243 -8.28 6.54 -40.50
CA ILE A 243 -8.63 5.29 -41.19
C ILE A 243 -8.61 5.48 -42.71
N SER A 244 -8.41 4.39 -43.45
CA SER A 244 -8.49 4.38 -44.91
C SER A 244 -9.89 4.06 -45.41
N ALA A 245 -10.16 4.34 -46.68
CA ALA A 245 -11.43 3.98 -47.33
C ALA A 245 -11.73 2.47 -47.28
N SER A 246 -10.70 1.63 -47.31
CA SER A 246 -10.88 0.17 -47.17
C SER A 246 -11.40 -0.21 -45.78
N VAL A 247 -10.92 0.45 -44.73
CA VAL A 247 -11.40 0.22 -43.35
C VAL A 247 -12.87 0.61 -43.24
N VAL A 248 -13.26 1.78 -43.78
CA VAL A 248 -14.67 2.22 -43.80
C VAL A 248 -15.56 1.16 -44.45
N TYR A 249 -15.17 0.65 -45.62
CA TYR A 249 -15.92 -0.39 -46.32
C TYR A 249 -16.06 -1.68 -45.50
N HIS A 250 -14.96 -2.17 -44.94
CA HIS A 250 -14.96 -3.41 -44.16
C HIS A 250 -15.79 -3.29 -42.87
N THR A 251 -15.66 -2.19 -42.13
CA THR A 251 -16.43 -1.97 -40.90
C THR A 251 -17.93 -1.87 -41.19
N MET A 252 -18.33 -1.18 -42.26
CA MET A 252 -19.74 -1.11 -42.67
C MET A 252 -20.26 -2.46 -43.17
N HIS A 253 -19.43 -3.24 -43.86
CA HIS A 253 -19.80 -4.59 -44.26
C HIS A 253 -20.06 -5.49 -43.05
N GLN A 254 -19.21 -5.45 -42.01
CA GLN A 254 -19.43 -6.17 -40.75
C GLN A 254 -20.76 -5.77 -40.09
N LEU A 255 -21.07 -4.47 -40.03
CA LEU A 255 -22.35 -4.00 -39.48
C LEU A 255 -23.56 -4.50 -40.29
N ASN A 256 -23.45 -4.54 -41.61
CA ASN A 256 -24.50 -5.08 -42.49
C ASN A 256 -24.71 -6.59 -42.29
N GLN A 257 -23.63 -7.36 -42.11
CA GLN A 257 -23.75 -8.78 -41.79
C GLN A 257 -24.55 -9.00 -40.49
N ILE A 258 -24.28 -8.21 -39.45
CA ILE A 258 -25.05 -8.27 -38.20
C ILE A 258 -26.52 -7.90 -38.43
N ARG A 259 -26.80 -6.90 -39.28
CA ARG A 259 -28.18 -6.53 -39.64
C ARG A 259 -28.91 -7.68 -40.32
N ASP A 260 -28.30 -8.27 -41.34
CA ASP A 260 -28.90 -9.34 -42.13
C ASP A 260 -29.13 -10.59 -41.26
N GLU A 261 -28.23 -10.90 -40.31
CA GLU A 261 -28.43 -11.97 -39.32
C GLU A 261 -29.63 -11.72 -38.40
N ILE A 262 -29.85 -10.48 -37.96
CA ILE A 262 -31.00 -10.11 -37.12
C ILE A 262 -32.29 -10.23 -37.92
N GLU A 263 -32.31 -9.76 -39.16
CA GLU A 263 -33.47 -9.83 -40.05
C GLU A 263 -33.86 -11.29 -40.36
N ASN A 264 -32.88 -12.15 -40.66
CA ASN A 264 -33.10 -13.58 -40.90
C ASN A 264 -33.65 -14.31 -39.67
N LYS A 265 -33.16 -13.99 -38.46
CA LYS A 265 -33.69 -14.56 -37.20
C LYS A 265 -35.14 -14.14 -36.94
N ASN A 266 -35.48 -12.90 -37.24
CA ASN A 266 -36.85 -12.43 -37.13
C ASN A 266 -37.76 -13.18 -38.13
N CYS A 267 -37.38 -13.31 -39.40
CA CYS A 267 -38.17 -14.07 -40.38
C CYS A 267 -38.43 -15.53 -39.96
N LEU A 268 -37.46 -16.18 -39.32
CA LEU A 268 -37.61 -17.54 -38.78
C LEU A 268 -38.55 -17.62 -37.55
N SER A 269 -38.64 -16.56 -36.73
CA SER A 269 -39.54 -16.53 -35.57
C SER A 269 -41.01 -16.27 -35.92
N TRP A 270 -41.30 -15.70 -37.10
CA TRP A 270 -42.68 -15.52 -37.60
C TRP A 270 -43.20 -16.73 -38.38
N SER A 271 -42.35 -17.72 -38.65
CA SER A 271 -42.68 -18.95 -39.38
C SER A 271 -42.79 -20.21 -38.49
N SER A 272 -42.79 -20.02 -37.16
CA SER A 272 -43.15 -21.01 -36.13
C SER A 272 -44.42 -20.57 -35.41
#